data_AF-A0A0S6VUC0-F1
#
_entry.id   AF-A0A0S6VUC0-F1
#
_cell.length_a   1.000
_cell.length_b   1.000
_cell.length_c   1.000
_cell.angle_alpha   90.00
_cell.angle_beta   90.00
_cell.angle_gamma   90.00
#
_symmetry.space_group_name_H-M   'P 1'
#
loop_
_entity.id
_entity.type
_entity.pdbx_description
1 polymer ?
#
loop_
_entity_poly.entity_id
_entity_poly.type
_entity_poly.pdbx_seq_one_letter_code
_entity_poly.pdbx_strand_id
1 'polypeptide(L)'
;MDEGNFEAHKQYVDIQIVIDGSEDVAWAELSDLHEEIAYNPEKDALYLSGATTHSMNIGKDMFYIAFPHDAHRPVRHIGEPQSFKKIVL
;
A
#
# COMPACT_ATOMS: atom_id res chain seq x y z
N MET A 1 3.05 13.92 -7.40
CA MET A 1 3.14 12.48 -7.72
C MET A 1 1.71 12.01 -7.64
N ASP A 2 1.14 11.60 -8.77
CA ASP A 2 -0.29 11.34 -8.90
C ASP A 2 -0.80 10.38 -7.82
N GLU A 3 -1.98 10.71 -7.30
CA GLU A 3 -2.66 9.97 -6.24
C GLU A 3 -3.05 8.56 -6.71
N GLY A 4 -2.12 7.62 -6.54
CA GLY A 4 -2.46 6.27 -6.12
C GLY A 4 -2.26 5.17 -7.16
N ASN A 5 -1.02 4.98 -7.55
CA ASN A 5 -0.54 3.70 -8.07
C ASN A 5 -0.34 2.70 -6.93
N PHE A 6 -0.38 1.42 -7.25
CA PHE A 6 0.13 0.39 -6.35
C PHE A 6 1.65 0.50 -6.28
N GLU A 7 2.20 0.20 -5.11
CA GLU A 7 3.64 0.16 -4.86
C GLU A 7 4.02 -1.21 -4.32
N ALA A 8 5.18 -1.70 -4.74
CA ALA A 8 5.79 -2.92 -4.22
C ALA A 8 7.30 -2.73 -4.06
N HIS A 9 7.86 -3.42 -3.07
CA HIS A 9 9.28 -3.39 -2.70
C HIS A 9 9.93 -4.75 -2.99
N LYS A 10 11.21 -4.80 -3.37
CA LYS A 10 11.89 -6.08 -3.67
C LYS A 10 12.85 -6.52 -2.58
N GLN A 11 13.41 -5.57 -1.83
CA GLN A 11 14.44 -5.82 -0.83
C GLN A 11 13.87 -5.78 0.59
N TYR A 12 12.88 -4.92 0.83
CA TYR A 12 12.24 -4.76 2.13
C TYR A 12 10.81 -5.31 2.15
N VAL A 13 10.37 -5.64 3.36
CA VAL A 13 8.99 -5.94 3.69
C VAL A 13 8.47 -4.75 4.48
N ASP A 14 7.29 -4.27 4.12
CA ASP A 14 6.65 -3.15 4.80
C ASP A 14 5.83 -3.68 5.97
N ILE A 15 6.08 -3.20 7.19
CA ILE A 15 5.18 -3.42 8.33
C ILE A 15 4.52 -2.10 8.68
N GLN A 16 3.24 -1.96 8.34
CA GLN A 16 2.48 -0.73 8.57
C GLN A 16 1.52 -0.90 9.74
N ILE A 17 1.71 -0.09 10.79
CA ILE A 17 0.99 -0.19 12.07
C ILE A 17 0.20 1.10 12.29
N VAL A 18 -1.13 0.99 12.42
CA VAL A 18 -2.00 2.14 12.71
C VAL A 18 -2.10 2.32 14.23
N ILE A 19 -1.55 3.42 14.74
CA ILE A 19 -1.52 3.73 16.17
C ILE A 19 -2.69 4.62 16.62
N ASP A 20 -3.35 5.29 15.68
CA ASP A 20 -4.57 6.06 15.93
C ASP A 20 -5.38 6.24 14.64
N GLY A 21 -6.71 6.29 14.75
CA GLY A 21 -7.60 6.44 13.60
C GLY A 21 -7.78 5.15 12.79
N SER A 22 -7.99 5.30 11.47
CA SER A 22 -8.07 4.19 10.52
C SER A 22 -7.65 4.62 9.11
N GLU A 23 -7.13 3.68 8.33
CA GLU A 23 -6.85 3.86 6.90
C GLU A 23 -7.45 2.72 6.08
N ASP A 24 -7.88 3.02 4.84
CA ASP A 24 -8.15 1.97 3.86
C ASP A 24 -6.87 1.69 3.06
N VAL A 25 -6.62 0.42 2.81
CA VAL A 25 -5.48 -0.06 2.03
C VAL A 25 -6.00 -0.93 0.92
N ALA A 26 -5.62 -0.63 -0.32
CA ALA A 26 -5.83 -1.55 -1.42
C ALA A 26 -4.66 -2.51 -1.55
N TRP A 27 -4.96 -3.77 -1.85
CA TRP A 27 -3.97 -4.83 -2.06
C TRP A 27 -4.28 -5.58 -3.36
N ALA A 28 -3.23 -6.02 -4.04
CA ALA A 28 -3.31 -6.93 -5.18
C ALA A 28 -2.03 -7.75 -5.29
N GLU A 29 -2.14 -8.94 -5.86
CA GLU A 29 -0.98 -9.75 -6.24
C GLU A 29 -0.20 -9.01 -7.33
N LEU A 30 1.13 -8.95 -7.22
CA LEU A 30 1.99 -8.26 -8.18
C LEU A 30 1.78 -8.73 -9.62
N SER A 31 1.48 -10.03 -9.83
CA SER A 31 1.24 -10.61 -11.15
C SER A 31 -0.04 -10.13 -11.83
N ASP A 32 -0.99 -9.58 -11.07
CA ASP A 32 -2.29 -9.12 -11.58
C ASP A 32 -2.26 -7.65 -12.02
N LEU A 33 -1.11 -6.99 -11.85
CA LEU A 33 -0.92 -5.58 -12.14
C LEU A 33 0.02 -5.35 -13.33
N HIS A 34 -0.01 -4.12 -13.86
CA HIS A 34 0.86 -3.69 -14.93
C HIS A 34 1.87 -2.68 -14.42
N GLU A 35 3.16 -2.92 -14.69
CA GLU A 35 4.21 -1.96 -14.40
C GLU A 35 3.94 -0.64 -15.14
N GLU A 36 3.82 0.44 -14.39
CA GLU A 36 3.61 1.79 -14.93
C GLU A 36 4.91 2.59 -14.90
N ILE A 37 5.70 2.43 -13.83
CA ILE A 37 7.03 2.99 -13.70
C ILE A 37 7.99 1.88 -13.32
N ALA A 38 9.06 1.75 -14.09
CA ALA A 38 10.08 0.74 -13.86
C ALA A 38 10.70 0.84 -12.47
N TYR A 39 11.05 -0.34 -11.94
CA TYR A 39 11.64 -0.49 -10.61
C TYR A 39 12.87 0.40 -10.43
N ASN A 40 12.88 1.18 -9.34
CA ASN A 40 14.00 2.00 -8.92
C ASN A 40 14.77 1.31 -7.77
N PRO A 41 16.00 0.84 -7.99
CA PRO A 41 16.77 0.13 -6.96
C PRO A 41 17.24 1.02 -5.80
N GLU A 42 17.42 2.33 -6.01
CA GLU A 42 17.84 3.26 -4.96
C GLU A 42 16.70 3.53 -3.96
N LYS A 43 15.45 3.45 -4.43
CA LYS A 43 14.23 3.65 -3.63
C LYS A 43 13.57 2.35 -3.20
N ASP A 44 14.05 1.21 -3.69
CA ASP A 44 13.38 -0.09 -3.61
C ASP A 44 11.90 -0.03 -4.01
N ALA A 45 11.56 0.72 -5.06
CA ALA A 45 10.16 1.03 -5.38
C ALA A 45 9.80 0.65 -6.82
N LEU A 46 8.70 -0.07 -6.97
CA LEU A 46 8.05 -0.39 -8.25
C LEU A 46 6.64 0.18 -8.22
N TYR A 47 6.25 0.97 -9.23
CA TYR A 47 4.89 1.51 -9.32
C TYR A 47 4.08 0.80 -10.40
N LEU A 48 2.87 0.37 -10.02
CA LEU A 48 1.99 -0.43 -10.85
C LEU A 48 0.58 0.16 -10.95
N SER A 49 -0.09 -0.14 -12.06
CA SER A 49 -1.49 0.18 -12.29
C SER A 49 -2.32 -1.11 -12.42
N GLY A 50 -3.60 -1.02 -12.04
CA GLY A 50 -4.53 -2.13 -12.16
C GLY A 50 -5.82 -1.89 -11.37
N ALA A 51 -6.73 -2.85 -11.48
CA ALA A 51 -8.02 -2.77 -10.79
C ALA A 51 -7.84 -2.93 -9.28
N THR A 52 -8.63 -2.19 -8.50
CA THR A 52 -8.72 -2.41 -7.05
C THR A 52 -9.75 -3.49 -6.77
N THR A 53 -9.28 -4.73 -6.67
CA THR A 53 -10.12 -5.91 -6.39
C THR A 53 -10.29 -6.15 -4.90
N HIS A 54 -9.30 -5.78 -4.10
CA HIS A 54 -9.30 -5.96 -2.66
C HIS A 54 -8.97 -4.66 -1.93
N SER A 55 -9.72 -4.40 -0.87
CA SER A 55 -9.53 -3.28 0.04
C SER A 55 -9.77 -3.73 1.46
N MET A 56 -8.94 -3.26 2.38
CA MET A 56 -9.00 -3.57 3.80
C MET A 56 -9.04 -2.28 4.59
N ASN A 57 -9.91 -2.21 5.59
CA ASN A 57 -9.88 -1.14 6.57
C ASN A 57 -8.95 -1.56 7.72
N ILE A 58 -7.89 -0.80 7.95
CA ILE A 58 -6.90 -1.01 9.00
C ILE A 58 -7.15 0.03 10.09
N GLY A 59 -7.77 -0.43 11.18
CA GLY A 59 -8.11 0.41 12.33
C GLY A 59 -6.97 0.53 13.34
N LYS A 60 -7.19 1.37 14.36
CA LYS A 60 -6.31 1.49 15.52
C LYS A 60 -5.92 0.14 16.11
N ASP A 61 -4.64 0.01 16.45
CA ASP A 61 -4.00 -1.19 17.01
C ASP A 61 -3.94 -2.39 16.04
N MET A 62 -4.26 -2.18 14.76
CA MET A 62 -4.04 -3.15 13.70
C MET A 62 -2.76 -2.83 12.92
N PHE A 63 -2.24 -3.85 12.26
CA PHE A 63 -1.14 -3.73 11.33
C PHE A 63 -1.34 -4.66 10.14
N TYR A 64 -0.63 -4.37 9.05
CA TYR A 64 -0.46 -5.30 7.94
C TYR A 64 1.01 -5.40 7.56
N ILE A 65 1.34 -6.49 6.87
CA ILE A 65 2.67 -6.76 6.35
C ILE A 65 2.54 -6.91 4.83
N ALA A 66 3.31 -6.15 4.07
CA ALA A 66 3.38 -6.27 2.62
C ALA A 66 4.73 -6.86 2.20
N PHE A 67 4.70 -8.09 1.70
CA PHE A 67 5.87 -8.78 1.14
C PHE A 67 6.15 -8.33 -0.30
N PRO A 68 7.28 -8.74 -0.91
CA PRO A 68 7.63 -8.29 -2.26
C PRO A 68 6.64 -8.59 -3.39
N HIS A 69 5.71 -9.52 -3.17
CA HIS A 69 4.63 -9.85 -4.11
C HIS A 69 3.31 -9.13 -3.78
N ASP A 70 3.25 -8.44 -2.65
CA ASP A 70 2.09 -7.70 -2.17
C ASP A 70 2.15 -6.26 -2.65
N ALA A 71 1.59 -6.02 -3.83
CA ALA A 71 1.41 -4.66 -4.31
C ALA A 71 0.33 -4.00 -3.44
N HIS A 72 0.71 -2.93 -2.75
CA HIS A 72 -0.18 -2.25 -1.81
C HIS A 72 -0.31 -0.79 -2.19
N ARG A 73 -1.43 -0.20 -1.79
CA ARG A 73 -1.69 1.22 -1.99
C ARG A 73 -2.31 1.79 -0.73
N PRO A 74 -1.48 2.35 0.16
CA PRO A 74 -1.93 2.87 1.45
C PRO A 74 -2.61 4.23 1.29
N VAL A 75 -3.14 4.75 2.40
CA VAL A 75 -3.69 6.12 2.49
C VAL A 75 -4.90 6.31 1.56
N ARG A 76 -5.82 5.33 1.53
CA ARG A 76 -7.12 5.51 0.89
C ARG A 76 -8.17 5.91 1.91
N HIS A 77 -9.15 6.67 1.42
CA HIS A 77 -10.40 6.96 2.09
C HIS A 77 -11.52 6.36 1.26
N ILE A 78 -12.26 5.39 1.81
CA ILE A 78 -13.49 4.91 1.19
C ILE A 78 -14.65 5.74 1.75
N GLY A 79 -15.26 6.57 0.90
CA GLY A 79 -16.43 7.38 1.24
C GLY A 79 -16.06 8.75 1.81
N GLU A 80 -15.49 8.79 3.02
CA GLU A 80 -15.21 10.04 3.74
C GLU A 80 -13.75 10.15 4.18
N PRO A 81 -13.15 11.36 4.22
CA PRO A 81 -11.80 11.57 4.72
C PRO A 81 -11.63 11.09 6.16
N GLN A 82 -10.61 10.27 6.40
CA GLN A 82 -10.25 9.75 7.72
C GLN A 82 -8.92 10.35 8.18
N SER A 83 -8.78 10.57 9.48
CA SER A 83 -7.49 10.90 10.08
C SER A 83 -6.88 9.66 10.70
N PHE A 84 -5.58 9.46 10.49
CA PHE A 84 -4.84 8.37 11.11
C PHE A 84 -3.42 8.80 11.47
N LYS A 85 -2.80 8.02 12.36
CA LYS A 85 -1.37 8.10 12.65
C LYS A 85 -0.82 6.68 12.56
N LYS A 86 0.28 6.50 11.83
CA LYS A 86 0.90 5.19 11.62
C LYS A 86 2.41 5.21 11.70
N ILE A 87 2.97 4.02 11.86
CA ILE A 87 4.40 3.71 11.80
C ILE A 87 4.60 2.75 10.62
N VAL A 88 5.64 2.98 9.82
CA VAL A 88 6.13 2.05 8.80
C VAL A 88 7.52 1.62 9.23
N LEU A 89 7.74 0.31 9.33
CA LEU A 89 9.03 -0.31 9.68
C LEU A 89 9.58 -1.07 8.48
#